data_AF-A0A669C1M4-F1
#
_entry.id   AF-A0A669C1M4-F1
#
_cell.length_a   1.000
_cell.length_b   1.000
_cell.length_c   1.000
_cell.angle_alpha   90.00
_cell.angle_beta   90.00
_cell.angle_gamma   90.00
#
_symmetry.space_group_name_H-M   'P 1'
#
loop_
_entity.id
_entity.type
_entity.pdbx_description
1 polymer ?
#
loop_
_entity_poly.entity_id
_entity_poly.type
_entity_poly.pdbx_seq_one_letter_code
_entity_poly.pdbx_strand_id
1 'polypeptide(L)'
;MFSVRSVRHYRLTAVSLLLLAAVLLILNIGLGVHYNKLTDTYFTLDDTERISKELIDLQDTYKTAVERMKSTKKRLNSNISHQKLTSWELEHQTKRSNDYKSHIDKITKEIITMRSYLPMLSDGCKHCPPGWILMNSVCYYFPLKSSEMKTWKESRDFCQLQGGDLIIIDSRDEEVC
;
A
#
# COMPACT_ATOMS: atom_id res chain seq x y z
N MET A 1 -3.25 -99.01 69.44
CA MET A 1 -3.45 -99.44 68.04
C MET A 1 -3.66 -98.24 67.09
N PHE A 2 -2.87 -97.15 67.22
CA PHE A 2 -3.07 -95.90 66.45
C PHE A 2 -1.90 -95.50 65.54
N SER A 3 -0.74 -96.19 65.61
CA SER A 3 0.48 -95.76 64.90
C SER A 3 0.57 -96.19 63.42
N VAL A 4 -0.06 -97.30 63.02
CA VAL A 4 0.12 -97.87 61.66
C VAL A 4 -0.81 -97.22 60.62
N ARG A 5 -1.99 -96.76 61.04
CA ARG A 5 -2.98 -96.12 60.15
C ARG A 5 -2.51 -94.73 59.69
N SER A 6 -1.87 -93.98 60.58
CA SER A 6 -1.32 -92.64 60.33
C SER A 6 -0.24 -92.62 59.23
N VAL A 7 0.70 -93.57 59.26
CA VAL A 7 1.79 -93.68 58.27
C VAL A 7 1.27 -94.03 56.86
N ARG A 8 0.22 -94.86 56.78
CA ARG A 8 -0.39 -95.24 55.49
C ARG A 8 -1.15 -94.07 54.85
N HIS A 9 -1.84 -93.25 55.64
CA HIS A 9 -2.48 -92.02 55.16
C HIS A 9 -1.46 -90.94 54.77
N TYR A 10 -0.35 -90.81 55.50
CA TYR A 10 0.76 -89.93 55.13
C TYR A 10 1.41 -90.34 53.79
N ARG A 11 1.63 -91.64 53.57
CA ARG A 11 2.16 -92.14 52.29
C ARG A 11 1.20 -91.92 51.13
N LEU A 12 -0.11 -92.14 51.32
CA LEU A 12 -1.11 -91.89 50.27
C LEU A 12 -1.19 -90.39 49.90
N THR A 13 -1.20 -89.52 50.91
CA THR A 13 -1.27 -88.06 50.70
C THR A 13 0.00 -87.54 50.02
N ALA A 14 1.18 -88.04 50.41
CA ALA A 14 2.44 -87.72 49.73
C ALA A 14 2.44 -88.14 48.26
N VAL A 15 1.94 -89.34 47.92
CA VAL A 15 1.84 -89.79 46.53
C VAL A 15 0.85 -88.93 45.74
N SER A 16 -0.31 -88.58 46.31
CA SER A 16 -1.28 -87.70 45.63
C SER A 16 -0.73 -86.29 45.39
N LEU A 17 0.02 -85.75 46.36
CA LEU A 17 0.64 -84.43 46.23
C LEU A 17 1.74 -84.41 45.16
N LEU A 18 2.55 -85.47 45.07
CA LEU A 18 3.56 -85.61 44.02
C LEU A 18 2.93 -85.68 42.62
N LEU A 19 1.82 -86.42 42.48
CA LEU A 19 1.08 -86.48 41.20
C LEU A 19 0.47 -85.13 40.83
N LEU A 20 -0.12 -84.42 41.80
CA LEU A 20 -0.65 -83.07 41.59
C LEU A 20 0.44 -82.09 41.18
N ALA A 21 1.59 -82.13 41.86
CA ALA A 21 2.75 -81.32 41.52
C ALA A 21 3.25 -81.62 40.09
N ALA A 22 3.33 -82.89 39.70
CA ALA A 22 3.72 -83.28 38.34
C ALA A 22 2.74 -82.76 37.28
N VAL A 23 1.43 -82.87 37.52
CA VAL A 23 0.40 -82.34 36.60
C VAL A 23 0.49 -80.82 36.49
N LEU A 24 0.65 -80.12 37.62
CA LEU A 24 0.82 -78.67 37.63
C LEU A 24 2.08 -78.24 36.89
N LEU A 25 3.19 -78.96 37.03
CA LEU A 25 4.42 -78.69 36.28
C LEU A 25 4.20 -78.88 34.77
N ILE A 26 3.54 -79.95 34.35
CA ILE A 26 3.23 -80.19 32.94
C ILE A 26 2.34 -79.09 32.37
N LEU A 27 1.31 -78.66 33.12
CA LEU A 27 0.44 -77.55 32.71
C LEU A 27 1.21 -76.24 32.61
N ASN A 28 2.07 -75.91 33.58
CA ASN A 28 2.88 -74.70 33.55
C ASN A 28 3.90 -74.71 32.39
N ILE A 29 4.56 -75.85 32.12
CA ILE A 29 5.48 -75.99 30.99
C ILE A 29 4.72 -75.89 29.66
N GLY A 30 3.58 -76.57 29.54
CA GLY A 30 2.72 -76.51 28.35
C GLY A 30 2.19 -75.11 28.06
N LEU A 31 1.69 -74.40 29.09
CA LEU A 31 1.33 -72.99 28.98
C LEU A 31 2.54 -72.13 28.61
N GLY A 32 3.71 -72.38 29.19
CA GLY A 32 4.94 -71.65 28.90
C GLY A 32 5.36 -71.76 27.44
N VAL A 33 5.36 -72.98 26.88
CA VAL A 33 5.68 -73.22 25.46
C VAL A 33 4.64 -72.58 24.54
N HIS A 34 3.35 -72.70 24.87
CA HIS A 34 2.27 -72.10 24.09
C HIS A 34 2.33 -70.56 24.13
N TYR A 35 2.60 -69.98 25.29
CA TYR A 35 2.76 -68.54 25.47
C TYR A 35 3.99 -68.02 24.72
N ASN A 36 5.11 -68.74 24.79
CA ASN A 36 6.33 -68.37 24.06
C ASN A 36 6.10 -68.39 22.55
N LYS A 37 5.42 -69.42 22.02
CA LYS A 37 5.09 -69.51 20.59
C LYS A 37 4.16 -68.38 20.12
N LEU A 38 3.16 -68.02 20.94
CA LEU A 38 2.28 -66.88 20.66
C LEU A 38 3.06 -65.55 20.67
N THR A 39 3.94 -65.37 21.65
CA THR A 39 4.76 -64.17 21.79
C THR A 39 5.73 -64.03 20.62
N ASP A 40 6.40 -65.11 20.22
CA ASP A 40 7.36 -65.14 19.11
C ASP A 40 6.67 -64.86 17.76
N THR A 41 5.44 -65.35 17.58
CA THR A 41 4.62 -65.06 16.38
C THR A 41 4.12 -63.62 16.35
N TYR A 42 3.74 -63.08 17.51
CA TYR A 42 3.23 -61.70 17.66
C TYR A 42 4.33 -60.64 17.58
N PHE A 43 5.58 -61.00 17.90
CA PHE A 43 6.77 -60.13 17.82
C PHE A 43 7.59 -60.37 16.55
N THR A 44 6.99 -60.94 15.50
CA THR A 44 7.71 -61.28 14.27
C THR A 44 8.23 -60.03 13.57
N LEU A 45 9.46 -60.18 13.06
CA LEU A 45 10.35 -59.22 12.39
C LEU A 45 9.67 -58.24 11.40
N ASP A 46 8.54 -58.63 10.79
CA ASP A 46 7.75 -57.85 9.83
C ASP A 46 7.19 -56.54 10.42
N ASP A 47 6.68 -56.56 11.66
CA ASP A 47 6.10 -55.38 12.30
C ASP A 47 7.18 -54.34 12.67
N THR A 48 8.34 -54.80 13.12
CA THR A 48 9.47 -53.92 13.46
C THR A 48 10.07 -53.30 12.22
N GLU A 49 10.21 -54.06 11.12
CA GLU A 49 10.67 -53.55 9.82
C GLU A 49 9.70 -52.53 9.23
N ARG A 50 8.39 -52.82 9.30
CA ARG A 50 7.33 -51.91 8.86
C ARG A 50 7.34 -50.60 9.65
N ILE A 51 7.39 -50.67 10.98
CA ILE A 51 7.47 -49.46 11.83
C ILE A 51 8.75 -48.67 11.56
N SER A 52 9.89 -49.35 11.38
CA SER A 52 11.16 -48.69 11.02
C SER A 52 11.05 -47.96 9.68
N LYS A 53 10.38 -48.55 8.69
CA LYS A 53 10.17 -47.95 7.37
C LYS A 53 9.27 -46.71 7.45
N GLU A 54 8.15 -46.81 8.17
CA GLU A 54 7.25 -45.67 8.39
C GLU A 54 7.94 -44.51 9.13
N LEU A 55 8.83 -44.80 10.09
CA LEU A 55 9.60 -43.77 10.78
C LEU A 55 10.58 -43.05 9.84
N ILE A 56 11.27 -43.80 8.98
CA ILE A 56 12.19 -43.24 7.99
C ILE A 56 11.43 -42.39 6.96
N ASP A 57 10.29 -42.88 6.46
CA ASP A 57 9.45 -42.15 5.51
C ASP A 57 8.87 -40.86 6.11
N LEU A 58 8.40 -40.94 7.35
CA LEU A 58 7.92 -39.77 8.10
C LEU A 58 9.03 -38.74 8.30
N GLN A 59 10.25 -39.19 8.65
CA GLN A 59 11.40 -38.32 8.84
C GLN A 59 11.83 -37.63 7.54
N ASP A 60 11.84 -38.36 6.43
CA ASP A 60 12.16 -37.79 5.12
C ASP A 60 11.08 -36.79 4.66
N THR A 61 9.82 -37.14 4.84
CA THR A 61 8.68 -36.27 4.56
C THR A 61 8.76 -34.97 5.37
N TYR A 62 9.05 -35.06 6.67
CA TYR A 62 9.24 -33.89 7.53
C TYR A 62 10.42 -33.02 7.05
N LYS A 63 11.57 -33.63 6.76
CA LYS A 63 12.76 -32.93 6.24
C LYS A 63 12.45 -32.20 4.94
N THR A 64 11.77 -32.88 4.01
CA THR A 64 11.33 -32.32 2.73
C THR A 64 10.36 -31.17 2.94
N ALA A 65 9.40 -31.29 3.85
CA ALA A 65 8.45 -30.23 4.18
C ALA A 65 9.16 -28.99 4.76
N VAL A 66 10.15 -29.17 5.64
CA VAL A 66 10.95 -28.07 6.21
C VAL A 66 11.75 -27.34 5.13
N GLU A 67 12.42 -28.06 4.23
CA GLU A 67 13.19 -27.44 3.15
C GLU A 67 12.28 -26.71 2.14
N ARG A 68 11.07 -27.25 1.85
CA ARG A 68 10.05 -26.53 1.06
C ARG A 68 9.59 -25.25 1.73
N MET A 69 9.36 -25.28 3.05
CA MET A 69 8.97 -24.08 3.80
C MET A 69 10.09 -23.04 3.81
N LYS A 70 11.34 -23.46 3.98
CA LYS A 70 12.52 -22.58 3.94
C LYS A 70 12.72 -21.94 2.57
N SER A 71 12.64 -22.72 1.50
CA SER A 71 12.73 -22.20 0.12
C SER A 71 11.57 -21.26 -0.20
N THR A 72 10.35 -21.58 0.21
CA THR A 72 9.17 -20.71 0.06
C THR A 72 9.33 -19.41 0.83
N LYS A 73 9.81 -19.46 2.08
CA LYS A 73 10.10 -18.27 2.88
C LYS A 73 11.15 -17.39 2.22
N LYS A 74 12.20 -17.98 1.64
CA LYS A 74 13.24 -17.23 0.89
C LYS A 74 12.63 -16.51 -0.32
N ARG A 75 11.78 -17.19 -1.10
CA ARG A 75 11.05 -16.59 -2.22
C ARG A 75 10.12 -15.47 -1.77
N LEU A 76 9.35 -15.68 -0.71
CA LEU A 76 8.46 -14.67 -0.14
C LEU A 76 9.24 -13.44 0.33
N ASN A 77 10.37 -13.61 1.00
CA ASN A 77 11.21 -12.49 1.44
C ASN A 77 11.76 -11.68 0.26
N SER A 78 12.15 -12.36 -0.83
CA SER A 78 12.53 -11.70 -2.08
C SER A 78 11.37 -10.89 -2.67
N ASN A 79 10.18 -11.49 -2.77
CA ASN A 79 8.99 -10.82 -3.31
C ASN A 79 8.59 -9.62 -2.45
N ILE A 80 8.61 -9.75 -1.13
CA ILE A 80 8.34 -8.65 -0.19
C ILE A 80 9.34 -7.51 -0.39
N SER A 81 10.62 -7.82 -0.60
CA SER A 81 11.66 -6.80 -0.82
C SER A 81 11.41 -6.02 -2.11
N HIS A 82 11.11 -6.71 -3.21
CA HIS A 82 10.73 -6.06 -4.47
C HIS A 82 9.44 -5.26 -4.36
N GLN A 83 8.41 -5.82 -3.70
CA GLN A 83 7.12 -5.16 -3.51
C GLN A 83 7.26 -3.87 -2.69
N LYS A 84 8.13 -3.85 -1.67
CA LYS A 84 8.44 -2.64 -0.91
C LYS A 84 9.07 -1.56 -1.78
N LEU A 85 10.01 -1.91 -2.65
CA LEU A 85 10.65 -0.95 -3.56
C LEU A 85 9.62 -0.35 -4.53
N THR A 86 8.77 -1.17 -5.13
CA THR A 86 7.70 -0.69 -6.02
C THR A 86 6.71 0.20 -5.28
N SER A 87 6.34 -0.16 -4.05
CA SER A 87 5.45 0.66 -3.21
C SER A 87 6.07 2.02 -2.89
N TRP A 88 7.36 2.05 -2.53
CA TRP A 88 8.09 3.28 -2.25
C TRP A 88 8.19 4.17 -3.49
N GLU A 89 8.52 3.59 -4.65
CA GLU A 89 8.60 4.33 -5.92
C GLU A 89 7.24 4.94 -6.29
N LEU A 90 6.15 4.19 -6.13
CA LEU A 90 4.80 4.68 -6.40
C LEU A 90 4.42 5.84 -5.46
N GLU A 91 4.71 5.72 -4.17
CA GLU A 91 4.46 6.79 -3.19
C GLU A 91 5.27 8.04 -3.54
N HIS A 92 6.56 7.86 -3.84
CA HIS A 92 7.47 8.93 -4.21
C HIS A 92 7.02 9.66 -5.48
N GLN A 93 6.64 8.92 -6.53
CA GLN A 93 6.12 9.48 -7.78
C GLN A 93 4.79 10.22 -7.56
N THR A 94 3.90 9.66 -6.74
CA THR A 94 2.61 10.28 -6.39
C THR A 94 2.82 11.61 -5.68
N LYS A 95 3.78 11.67 -4.74
CA LYS A 95 4.13 12.90 -4.04
C LYS A 95 4.63 13.98 -5.00
N ARG A 96 5.53 13.63 -5.94
CA ARG A 96 6.01 14.56 -6.97
C ARG A 96 4.89 15.03 -7.89
N SER A 97 4.03 14.13 -8.34
CA SER A 97 2.87 14.47 -9.18
C SER A 97 1.93 15.47 -8.49
N ASN A 98 1.63 15.23 -7.21
CA ASN A 98 0.80 16.15 -6.42
C ASN A 98 1.47 17.51 -6.19
N ASP A 99 2.79 17.54 -5.97
CA ASP A 99 3.55 18.79 -5.86
C ASP A 99 3.49 19.60 -7.15
N TYR A 100 3.72 18.98 -8.31
CA TYR A 100 3.56 19.65 -9.61
C TYR A 100 2.13 20.14 -9.85
N LYS A 101 1.13 19.35 -9.49
CA LYS A 101 -0.27 19.75 -9.57
C LYS A 101 -0.54 20.99 -8.72
N SER A 102 -0.04 21.03 -7.48
CA SER A 102 -0.17 22.20 -6.61
C SER A 102 0.50 23.44 -7.20
N HIS A 103 1.68 23.30 -7.80
CA HIS A 103 2.36 24.39 -8.50
C HIS A 103 1.54 24.89 -9.70
N ILE A 104 0.99 23.98 -10.50
CA ILE A 104 0.14 24.31 -11.65
C ILE A 104 -1.11 25.05 -11.18
N ASP A 105 -1.77 24.61 -10.12
CA ASP A 105 -2.95 25.27 -9.57
C ASP A 105 -2.63 26.69 -9.09
N LYS A 106 -1.49 26.88 -8.42
CA LYS A 106 -1.01 28.18 -7.97
C LYS A 106 -0.75 29.12 -9.15
N ILE A 107 0.02 28.67 -10.14
CA ILE A 107 0.34 29.46 -11.34
C ILE A 107 -0.94 29.80 -12.09
N THR A 108 -1.87 28.84 -12.22
CA THR A 108 -3.17 29.06 -12.88
C THR A 108 -3.96 30.15 -12.16
N LYS A 109 -3.96 30.15 -10.83
CA LYS A 109 -4.61 31.20 -10.04
C LYS A 109 -3.96 32.57 -10.26
N GLU A 110 -2.62 32.64 -10.24
CA GLU A 110 -1.88 33.88 -10.52
C GLU A 110 -2.17 34.41 -11.94
N ILE A 111 -2.23 33.53 -12.95
CA ILE A 111 -2.60 33.89 -14.33
C ILE A 111 -4.03 34.46 -14.38
N ILE A 112 -5.00 33.84 -13.69
CA ILE A 112 -6.39 34.33 -13.64
C ILE A 112 -6.43 35.73 -13.01
N THR A 113 -5.73 35.92 -11.89
CA THR A 113 -5.62 37.21 -11.22
C THR A 113 -4.97 38.26 -12.13
N MET A 114 -3.87 37.94 -12.80
CA MET A 114 -3.22 38.84 -13.75
C MET A 114 -4.14 39.20 -14.93
N ARG A 115 -4.85 38.21 -15.49
CA ARG A 115 -5.83 38.44 -16.55
C ARG A 115 -6.95 39.37 -16.12
N SER A 116 -7.36 39.33 -14.85
CA SER A 116 -8.39 40.25 -14.34
C SER A 116 -7.96 41.72 -14.39
N TYR A 117 -6.65 42.00 -14.39
CA TYR A 117 -6.12 43.35 -14.55
C TYR A 117 -5.94 43.77 -16.02
N LEU A 118 -6.01 42.83 -16.98
CA LEU A 118 -5.86 43.16 -18.41
C LEU A 118 -6.89 44.19 -18.91
N PRO A 119 -8.19 44.11 -18.56
CA PRO A 119 -9.16 45.12 -18.96
C PRO A 119 -8.80 46.52 -18.44
N MET A 120 -8.31 46.62 -17.19
CA MET A 120 -7.89 47.92 -16.62
C MET A 120 -6.68 48.52 -17.34
N LEU A 121 -5.83 47.69 -17.94
CA LEU A 121 -4.63 48.11 -18.68
C LEU A 121 -4.94 48.34 -20.17
N SER A 122 -5.82 47.55 -20.79
CA SER A 122 -6.25 47.72 -22.19
C SER A 122 -7.17 48.92 -22.36
N ASP A 123 -8.02 49.20 -21.37
CA ASP A 123 -8.86 50.39 -21.32
C ASP A 123 -8.12 51.61 -20.77
N GLY A 124 -6.81 51.46 -20.48
CA GLY A 124 -5.99 52.39 -19.72
C GLY A 124 -6.33 53.85 -20.03
N CYS A 125 -6.95 54.56 -19.08
CA CYS A 125 -7.22 56.01 -19.09
C CYS A 125 -7.65 56.65 -20.43
N LYS A 126 -8.23 55.92 -21.39
CA LYS A 126 -8.58 56.43 -22.73
C LYS A 126 -10.05 56.88 -22.82
N HIS A 127 -10.54 57.52 -21.78
CA HIS A 127 -11.81 58.24 -21.86
C HIS A 127 -11.51 59.73 -21.84
N CYS A 128 -11.57 60.36 -23.02
CA CYS A 128 -11.75 61.80 -23.05
C CYS A 128 -13.15 62.14 -22.49
N PRO A 129 -13.33 63.33 -21.88
CA PRO A 129 -14.65 63.75 -21.45
C PRO A 129 -15.66 63.69 -22.61
N PRO A 130 -16.96 63.51 -22.34
CA PRO A 130 -17.98 63.49 -23.40
C PRO A 130 -17.85 64.70 -24.33
N GLY A 131 -17.78 64.47 -25.64
CA GLY A 131 -17.60 65.52 -26.66
C GLY A 131 -16.14 65.88 -27.00
N TRP A 132 -15.16 65.19 -26.39
CA TRP A 132 -13.74 65.34 -26.70
C TRP A 132 -13.22 64.14 -27.51
N ILE A 133 -12.26 64.38 -28.40
CA ILE A 133 -11.67 63.40 -29.32
C ILE A 133 -10.30 62.99 -28.81
N LEU A 134 -10.06 61.68 -28.68
CA LEU A 134 -8.75 61.14 -28.34
C LEU A 134 -7.88 61.01 -29.59
N MET A 135 -6.75 61.72 -29.64
CA MET A 135 -5.73 61.57 -30.68
C MET A 135 -4.36 61.48 -30.03
N ASN A 136 -3.55 60.47 -30.38
CA ASN A 136 -2.20 60.26 -29.84
C ASN A 136 -2.09 60.32 -28.30
N SER A 137 -3.10 59.81 -27.60
CA SER A 137 -3.19 59.84 -26.12
C SER A 137 -3.43 61.23 -25.50
N VAL A 138 -3.84 62.22 -26.31
CA VAL A 138 -4.25 63.56 -25.88
C VAL A 138 -5.72 63.78 -26.28
N CYS A 139 -6.47 64.48 -25.43
CA CYS A 139 -7.89 64.79 -25.66
C CYS A 139 -8.04 66.20 -26.26
N TYR A 140 -8.76 66.29 -27.37
CA TYR A 140 -9.01 67.53 -28.10
C TYR A 140 -10.50 67.88 -28.10
N TYR A 141 -10.82 69.16 -27.96
CA TYR A 141 -12.18 69.66 -28.07
C TYR A 141 -12.30 70.57 -29.29
N PHE A 142 -13.27 70.27 -30.15
CA PHE A 142 -13.58 71.07 -31.33
C PHE A 142 -15.03 71.53 -31.26
N PRO A 143 -15.32 72.85 -31.22
CA PRO A 143 -16.68 73.35 -31.26
C PRO A 143 -17.26 73.12 -32.66
N LEU A 144 -18.26 72.24 -32.78
CA LEU A 144 -18.84 71.84 -34.08
C LEU A 144 -19.98 72.78 -34.53
N LYS A 145 -20.52 73.60 -33.63
CA LYS A 145 -21.62 74.53 -33.92
C LYS A 145 -21.13 75.97 -33.91
N SER A 146 -21.66 76.79 -34.82
CA SER A 146 -21.38 78.23 -34.85
C SER A 146 -21.78 78.94 -33.56
N SER A 147 -22.82 78.45 -32.87
CA SER A 147 -23.25 78.94 -31.55
C SER A 147 -22.23 78.69 -30.43
N GLU A 148 -21.26 77.81 -30.65
CA GLU A 148 -20.22 77.44 -29.67
C GLU A 148 -18.87 78.13 -29.98
N MET A 149 -18.80 78.92 -31.06
CA MET A 149 -17.63 79.74 -31.37
C MET A 149 -17.42 80.78 -30.27
N LYS A 150 -16.16 80.92 -29.86
CA LYS A 150 -15.71 81.79 -28.78
C LYS A 150 -14.58 82.67 -29.29
N THR A 151 -14.42 83.86 -28.71
CA THR A 151 -13.21 84.66 -28.94
C THR A 151 -11.98 83.91 -28.45
N TRP A 152 -10.80 84.28 -28.93
CA TRP A 152 -9.55 83.61 -28.56
C TRP A 152 -9.36 83.50 -27.03
N LYS A 153 -9.65 84.58 -26.31
CA LYS A 153 -9.57 84.62 -24.84
C LYS A 153 -10.57 83.66 -24.18
N GLU A 154 -11.84 83.68 -24.63
CA GLU A 154 -12.88 82.81 -24.08
C GLU A 154 -12.63 81.33 -24.37
N SER A 155 -12.07 81.00 -25.54
CA SER A 155 -11.65 79.63 -25.87
C SER A 155 -10.54 79.15 -24.94
N ARG A 156 -9.55 80.00 -24.65
CA ARG A 156 -8.46 79.68 -23.73
C ARG A 156 -8.95 79.49 -22.30
N ASP A 157 -9.74 80.43 -21.81
CA ASP A 157 -10.33 80.37 -20.47
C ASP A 157 -11.19 79.09 -20.30
N PHE A 158 -11.93 78.70 -21.35
CA PHE A 158 -12.68 77.43 -21.36
C PHE A 158 -11.78 76.19 -21.28
N CYS A 159 -10.73 76.10 -22.09
CA CYS A 159 -9.80 74.96 -22.05
C CYS A 159 -9.13 74.83 -20.69
N GLN A 160 -8.72 75.95 -20.08
CA GLN A 160 -8.14 76.00 -18.74
C GLN A 160 -9.11 75.54 -17.66
N LEU A 161 -10.39 75.91 -17.76
CA LEU A 161 -11.43 75.44 -16.84
C LEU A 161 -11.65 73.93 -16.92
N GLN A 162 -11.44 73.33 -18.10
CA GLN A 162 -11.57 71.88 -18.34
C GLN A 162 -10.27 71.10 -18.02
N GLY A 163 -9.25 71.76 -17.47
CA GLY A 163 -7.98 71.13 -17.10
C GLY A 163 -6.97 70.97 -18.24
N GLY A 164 -7.18 71.64 -19.38
CA GLY A 164 -6.25 71.72 -20.51
C GLY A 164 -5.78 73.16 -20.79
N ASP A 165 -5.28 73.43 -21.99
CA ASP A 165 -5.03 74.78 -22.50
C ASP A 165 -5.42 74.83 -23.99
N LEU A 166 -5.63 76.02 -24.53
CA LEU A 166 -5.91 76.20 -25.95
C LEU A 166 -4.67 75.83 -26.75
N ILE A 167 -4.81 74.86 -27.67
CA ILE A 167 -3.71 74.47 -28.56
C ILE A 167 -3.36 75.64 -29.50
N ILE A 168 -2.07 75.93 -29.60
CA ILE A 168 -1.50 76.89 -30.54
C ILE A 168 -0.70 76.08 -31.55
N ILE A 169 -1.19 76.03 -32.78
CA ILE A 169 -0.52 75.35 -33.89
C ILE A 169 0.46 76.36 -34.51
N ASP A 170 1.72 76.37 -34.05
CA ASP A 170 2.77 77.22 -34.60
C ASP A 170 3.60 76.46 -35.65
N SER A 171 3.15 76.53 -36.90
CA SER A 171 3.84 76.09 -38.13
C SER A 171 3.95 74.56 -38.39
N ARG A 172 4.46 74.24 -39.60
CA ARG A 172 4.10 73.16 -40.53
C ARG A 172 4.35 71.69 -40.09
N ASP A 173 4.69 71.42 -38.83
CA ASP A 173 5.06 70.08 -38.35
C ASP A 173 3.94 69.34 -37.58
N GLU A 174 2.73 69.90 -37.49
CA GLU A 174 1.52 69.21 -36.99
C GLU A 174 0.64 68.58 -38.09
N GLU A 175 1.13 68.49 -39.33
CA GLU A 175 0.44 67.83 -40.46
C GLU A 175 1.03 66.45 -40.83
N VAL A 176 1.50 65.66 -39.85
CA VAL A 176 2.02 64.31 -40.13
C VAL A 176 1.04 63.23 -39.71
N CYS A 177 0.34 62.72 -40.73
CA CYS A 177 -0.45 61.49 -40.92
C CYS A 177 -1.03 60.75 -39.70
#